data_AF-A0A2V2U8Y0-F1
#
_entry.id   AF-A0A2V2U8Y0-F1
#
_cell.length_a   1.000
_cell.length_b   1.000
_cell.length_c   1.000
_cell.angle_alpha   90.00
_cell.angle_beta   90.00
_cell.angle_gamma   90.00
#
_symmetry.space_group_name_H-M   'P 1'
#
loop_
_entity.id
_entity.type
_entity.pdbx_description
1 polymer ?
#
loop_
_entity_poly.entity_id
_entity_poly.type
_entity_poly.pdbx_seq_one_letter_code
_entity_poly.pdbx_strand_id
1 'polypeptide(L)'
;MTCKLDILNLIRCKYDIISGNKNQKYFTIPASPATGILYITQNSPDFISGHLRVRGRNNGRYPYKYLEMIDTVFGKEENTIEVCSYKIKEYYDTNCFTVDIKSATNPDLVADGQTLSSIPSNSFSRWRCDPPYNITTAKSMYGTDLQAPLKLVQAGARVCKIGSLMFLLLGPKNHQMCPPGTKRIGWMALTVVPNNEVRSLHVFYKYADVLN
;
A
#
# COMPACT_ATOMS: atom_id res chain seq x y z
N MET A 1 -21.72 -16.18 -1.53
CA MET A 1 -22.41 -14.92 -1.21
C MET A 1 -21.36 -13.81 -1.24
N THR A 2 -21.28 -13.02 -2.32
CA THR A 2 -20.32 -11.92 -2.44
C THR A 2 -20.85 -10.73 -1.64
N CYS A 3 -20.31 -10.52 -0.44
CA CYS A 3 -20.57 -9.29 0.30
C CYS A 3 -20.10 -8.12 -0.58
N LYS A 4 -21.04 -7.25 -0.98
CA LYS A 4 -20.72 -6.08 -1.79
C LYS A 4 -19.95 -5.09 -0.92
N LEU A 5 -18.64 -5.00 -1.14
CA LEU A 5 -17.78 -4.04 -0.46
C LEU A 5 -18.11 -2.63 -0.94
N ASP A 6 -18.67 -1.80 -0.05
CA ASP A 6 -18.78 -0.37 -0.29
C ASP A 6 -17.47 0.32 0.10
N ILE A 7 -16.71 0.76 -0.90
CA ILE A 7 -15.41 1.40 -0.70
C ILE A 7 -15.53 2.72 0.05
N LEU A 8 -16.65 3.44 -0.07
CA LEU A 8 -16.78 4.72 0.63
C LEU A 8 -16.73 4.55 2.15
N ASN A 9 -17.14 3.38 2.67
CA ASN A 9 -17.01 3.04 4.10
C ASN A 9 -15.56 2.83 4.55
N LEU A 10 -14.62 2.66 3.62
CA LEU A 10 -13.18 2.55 3.88
C LEU A 10 -12.50 3.93 3.94
N ILE A 11 -13.15 4.98 3.44
CA ILE A 11 -12.62 6.35 3.46
C ILE A 11 -12.98 7.00 4.80
N ARG A 12 -11.96 7.45 5.53
CA ARG A 12 -12.08 8.03 6.88
C ARG A 12 -11.93 9.54 6.90
N CYS A 13 -11.40 10.16 5.84
CA CYS A 13 -11.36 11.60 5.70
C CYS A 13 -12.63 12.14 5.03
N LYS A 14 -12.80 13.47 5.08
CA LYS A 14 -13.84 14.16 4.30
C LYS A 14 -13.54 14.03 2.80
N TYR A 15 -14.59 13.85 2.03
CA TYR A 15 -14.55 13.85 0.57
C TYR A 15 -15.71 14.69 0.04
N ASP A 16 -15.56 15.18 -1.19
CA ASP A 16 -16.58 15.96 -1.88
C ASP A 16 -17.27 15.11 -2.95
N ILE A 17 -18.49 15.49 -3.32
CA ILE A 17 -19.23 14.87 -4.43
C ILE A 17 -19.34 15.89 -5.55
N ILE A 18 -18.71 15.60 -6.68
CA ILE A 18 -18.76 16.45 -7.87
C ILE A 18 -19.66 15.77 -8.90
N SER A 19 -20.57 16.54 -9.49
CA SER A 19 -21.40 16.09 -10.61
C SER A 19 -20.76 16.52 -11.92
N GLY A 20 -20.45 15.56 -12.79
CA GLY A 20 -20.01 15.81 -14.15
C GLY A 20 -21.16 15.81 -15.16
N ASN A 21 -20.80 15.84 -16.44
CA ASN A 21 -21.76 15.76 -17.54
C ASN A 21 -22.62 14.49 -17.43
N LYS A 22 -23.89 14.57 -17.84
CA LYS A 22 -24.85 13.45 -17.80
C LYS A 22 -25.10 12.88 -16.39
N ASN A 23 -25.08 13.73 -15.35
CA ASN A 23 -25.32 13.35 -13.95
C ASN A 23 -24.33 12.32 -13.40
N GLN A 24 -23.12 12.21 -13.97
CA GLN A 24 -22.09 11.33 -13.44
C GLN A 24 -21.58 11.85 -12.10
N LYS A 25 -21.55 11.00 -11.07
CA LYS A 25 -21.01 11.36 -9.76
C LYS A 25 -19.56 10.91 -9.60
N TYR A 26 -18.74 11.83 -9.09
CA TYR A 26 -17.36 11.60 -8.68
C TYR A 26 -17.25 11.88 -7.18
N PHE A 27 -16.71 10.92 -6.44
CA PHE A 27 -16.36 11.12 -5.03
C PHE A 27 -14.90 11.50 -5.00
N THR A 28 -14.58 12.76 -4.71
CA THR A 28 -13.21 13.29 -4.73
C THR A 28 -12.65 13.36 -3.32
N ILE A 29 -11.54 12.67 -3.11
CA ILE A 29 -10.91 12.47 -1.81
C ILE A 29 -9.56 13.20 -1.83
N PRO A 30 -9.33 14.19 -0.96
CA PRO A 30 -8.06 14.89 -0.89
C PRO A 30 -6.97 13.95 -0.39
N ALA A 31 -5.83 13.92 -1.08
CA ALA A 31 -4.69 13.11 -0.67
C ALA A 31 -3.82 13.77 0.43
N SER A 32 -4.46 14.49 1.36
CA SER A 32 -3.78 15.23 2.42
C SER A 32 -3.14 14.27 3.44
N PRO A 33 -1.95 14.57 3.99
CA PRO A 33 -1.16 15.79 3.81
C PRO A 33 -0.19 15.76 2.62
N ALA A 34 -0.18 14.69 1.81
CA ALA A 34 0.47 14.70 0.51
C ALA A 34 -0.28 15.64 -0.47
N THR A 35 0.29 15.87 -1.65
CA THR A 35 -0.37 16.64 -2.70
C THR A 35 -1.00 15.68 -3.70
N GLY A 36 -2.28 15.84 -4.00
CA GLY A 36 -2.95 15.02 -5.01
C GLY A 36 -4.43 14.87 -4.76
N ILE A 37 -5.06 14.05 -5.61
CA ILE A 37 -6.48 13.75 -5.56
C ILE A 37 -6.70 12.26 -5.81
N LEU A 38 -7.53 11.65 -4.97
CA LEU A 38 -8.09 10.33 -5.22
C LEU A 38 -9.55 10.51 -5.61
N TYR A 39 -10.09 9.55 -6.35
CA TYR A 39 -11.48 9.60 -6.75
C TYR A 39 -12.07 8.20 -6.96
N ILE A 40 -13.37 8.10 -6.72
CA ILE A 40 -14.21 6.95 -7.07
C ILE A 40 -15.26 7.46 -8.06
N THR A 41 -15.53 6.67 -9.10
CA THR A 41 -16.50 7.05 -10.14
C THR A 41 -17.74 6.17 -10.05
N GLN A 42 -18.88 6.70 -10.48
CA GLN A 42 -20.12 5.92 -10.56
C GLN A 42 -20.00 4.65 -11.43
N ASN A 43 -19.14 4.67 -12.46
CA ASN A 43 -18.92 3.52 -13.34
C ASN A 43 -17.94 2.48 -12.76
N SER A 44 -17.22 2.85 -11.70
CA SER A 44 -16.30 1.97 -10.98
C SER A 44 -16.39 2.25 -9.48
N PRO A 45 -17.55 1.96 -8.86
CA PRO A 45 -17.80 2.31 -7.45
C PRO A 45 -16.94 1.49 -6.48
N ASP A 46 -16.42 0.37 -6.96
CA ASP A 46 -15.57 -0.56 -6.23
C ASP A 46 -14.08 -0.35 -6.55
N PHE A 47 -13.67 0.84 -7.04
CA PHE A 47 -12.27 1.12 -7.31
C PHE A 47 -11.87 2.58 -7.05
N ILE A 48 -10.79 2.76 -6.29
CA ILE A 48 -10.15 4.06 -6.03
C ILE A 48 -9.08 4.30 -7.09
N SER A 49 -9.17 5.44 -7.77
CA SER A 49 -8.14 5.92 -8.69
C SER A 49 -7.57 7.24 -8.20
N GLY A 50 -6.44 7.68 -8.74
CA GLY A 50 -5.90 8.97 -8.33
C GLY A 50 -4.51 9.25 -8.85
N HIS A 51 -4.09 10.49 -8.62
CA HIS A 51 -2.73 10.95 -8.85
C HIS A 51 -2.22 11.68 -7.61
N LEU A 52 -0.99 11.34 -7.25
CA LEU A 52 -0.26 11.89 -6.12
C LEU A 52 1.02 12.52 -6.63
N ARG A 53 1.35 13.69 -6.10
CA ARG A 53 2.64 14.35 -6.25
C ARG A 53 3.29 14.43 -4.88
N VAL A 54 4.42 13.76 -4.73
CA VAL A 54 5.14 13.63 -3.45
C VAL A 54 6.60 13.98 -3.62
N ARG A 55 7.26 14.40 -2.54
CA ARG A 55 8.71 14.65 -2.56
C ARG A 55 9.46 13.38 -2.15
N GLY A 56 10.52 13.03 -2.87
CA GLY A 56 11.39 11.92 -2.50
C GLY A 56 12.07 12.17 -1.14
N ARG A 57 12.32 11.10 -0.38
CA ARG A 57 12.97 11.15 0.93
C ARG A 57 14.16 10.20 0.94
N ASN A 58 15.38 10.74 0.89
CA ASN A 58 16.65 10.04 1.12
C ASN A 58 16.72 8.59 0.57
N ASN A 59 16.67 8.42 -0.76
CA ASN A 59 16.86 7.18 -1.55
C ASN A 59 16.38 5.87 -0.90
N GLY A 60 15.31 5.29 -1.46
CA GLY A 60 14.80 3.97 -1.05
C GLY A 60 13.93 3.99 0.19
N ARG A 61 13.36 5.16 0.55
CA ARG A 61 12.35 5.30 1.59
C ARG A 61 11.02 5.72 0.99
N TYR A 62 9.96 5.59 1.77
CA TYR A 62 8.68 6.19 1.45
C TYR A 62 8.83 7.69 1.17
N PRO A 63 8.15 8.21 0.13
CA PRO A 63 8.09 9.65 -0.12
C PRO A 63 7.54 10.43 1.09
N TYR A 64 7.90 11.69 1.20
CA TYR A 64 7.37 12.57 2.25
C TYR A 64 5.84 12.58 2.25
N LYS A 65 5.25 12.50 3.44
CA LYS A 65 3.80 12.58 3.68
C LYS A 65 2.97 11.42 3.11
N TYR A 66 3.61 10.40 2.54
CA TYR A 66 2.92 9.28 1.90
C TYR A 66 2.15 8.41 2.91
N LEU A 67 2.80 8.01 4.01
CA LEU A 67 2.18 7.16 5.02
C LEU A 67 1.14 7.94 5.83
N GLU A 68 1.41 9.22 6.13
CA GLU A 68 0.46 10.11 6.78
C GLU A 68 -0.80 10.29 5.94
N MET A 69 -0.66 10.31 4.60
CA MET A 69 -1.80 10.36 3.69
C MET A 69 -2.61 9.07 3.74
N ILE A 70 -1.96 7.90 3.74
CA ILE A 70 -2.66 6.62 3.90
C ILE A 70 -3.45 6.61 5.21
N ASP A 71 -2.82 7.01 6.32
CA ASP A 71 -3.48 7.02 7.63
C ASP A 71 -4.59 8.08 7.71
N THR A 72 -4.46 9.21 7.03
CA THR A 72 -5.51 10.23 6.95
C THR A 72 -6.71 9.75 6.13
N VAL A 73 -6.45 9.17 4.96
CA VAL A 73 -7.49 8.75 4.01
C VAL A 73 -8.22 7.50 4.49
N PHE A 74 -7.50 6.50 4.96
CA PHE A 74 -8.05 5.18 5.32
C PHE A 74 -8.16 4.96 6.83
N GLY A 75 -7.84 5.97 7.64
CA GLY A 75 -7.73 5.86 9.09
C GLY A 75 -6.40 5.28 9.52
N LYS A 76 -5.95 5.63 10.73
CA LYS A 76 -4.81 4.98 11.37
C LYS A 76 -5.27 3.63 11.95
N GLU A 77 -4.45 2.60 11.79
CA GLU A 77 -4.71 1.27 12.33
C GLU A 77 -3.63 0.91 13.35
N GLU A 78 -4.08 0.43 14.50
CA GLU A 78 -3.19 -0.23 15.45
C GLU A 78 -2.73 -1.57 14.89
N ASN A 79 -1.54 -2.02 15.29
CA ASN A 79 -0.97 -3.31 14.86
C ASN A 79 -0.83 -3.43 13.33
N THR A 80 -0.03 -2.51 12.79
CA THR A 80 0.38 -2.48 11.37
C THR A 80 1.72 -3.20 11.19
N ILE A 81 1.87 -3.95 10.11
CA ILE A 81 3.15 -4.51 9.65
C ILE A 81 3.72 -3.72 8.46
N GLU A 82 5.02 -3.43 8.52
CA GLU A 82 5.82 -2.80 7.48
C GLU A 82 6.82 -3.81 6.91
N VAL A 83 6.67 -4.17 5.65
CA VAL A 83 7.55 -5.15 4.97
C VAL A 83 8.46 -4.43 3.99
N CYS A 84 9.74 -4.82 3.95
CA CYS A 84 10.81 -4.02 3.33
C CYS A 84 10.92 -2.65 4.03
N SER A 85 10.87 -2.70 5.36
CA SER A 85 10.72 -1.53 6.24
C SER A 85 11.93 -0.59 6.26
N TYR A 86 13.11 -1.06 5.87
CA TYR A 86 14.36 -0.31 5.95
C TYR A 86 14.48 0.41 7.31
N LYS A 87 14.68 1.73 7.31
CA LYS A 87 14.83 2.57 8.51
C LYS A 87 13.56 3.34 8.88
N ILE A 88 12.36 2.80 8.63
CA ILE A 88 11.10 3.55 8.83
C ILE A 88 10.95 4.15 10.23
N LYS A 89 11.36 3.43 11.28
CA LYS A 89 11.25 3.86 12.69
C LYS A 89 12.09 5.10 13.04
N GLU A 90 13.12 5.42 12.26
CA GLU A 90 13.91 6.65 12.47
C GLU A 90 13.16 7.93 12.04
N TYR A 91 12.09 7.80 11.24
CA TYR A 91 11.54 8.90 10.45
C TYR A 91 10.04 9.07 10.52
N TYR A 92 9.37 8.06 11.06
CA TYR A 92 7.94 8.02 11.27
C TYR A 92 7.72 7.48 12.67
N ASP A 93 6.98 8.23 13.48
CA ASP A 93 6.61 7.81 14.82
C ASP A 93 5.48 6.78 14.68
N THR A 94 5.86 5.51 14.55
CA THR A 94 4.94 4.40 14.32
C THR A 94 5.26 3.22 15.21
N ASN A 95 4.26 2.80 15.99
CA ASN A 95 4.24 1.52 16.71
C ASN A 95 3.95 0.34 15.75
N CYS A 96 4.58 0.32 14.57
CA CYS A 96 4.43 -0.77 13.61
C CYS A 96 5.47 -1.87 13.87
N PHE A 97 5.07 -3.10 13.56
CA PHE A 97 5.98 -4.23 13.46
C PHE A 97 6.74 -4.15 12.12
N THR A 98 8.06 -4.19 12.18
CA THR A 98 8.94 -3.99 11.02
C THR A 98 9.61 -5.28 10.60
N VAL A 99 9.59 -5.55 9.28
CA VAL A 99 10.26 -6.69 8.66
C VAL A 99 11.18 -6.18 7.57
N ASP A 100 12.43 -6.64 7.60
CA ASP A 100 13.39 -6.41 6.52
C ASP A 100 14.34 -7.59 6.41
N ILE A 101 14.91 -7.82 5.22
CA ILE A 101 15.95 -8.85 5.04
C ILE A 101 17.31 -8.35 5.54
N LYS A 102 17.49 -7.03 5.64
CA LYS A 102 18.74 -6.38 6.05
C LYS A 102 18.77 -6.16 7.56
N SER A 103 19.46 -7.04 8.28
CA SER A 103 19.64 -6.92 9.73
C SER A 103 20.22 -5.57 10.18
N ALA A 104 21.09 -4.95 9.37
CA ALA A 104 21.71 -3.65 9.67
C ALA A 104 20.71 -2.47 9.74
N THR A 105 19.46 -2.64 9.35
CA THR A 105 18.40 -1.62 9.54
C THR A 105 17.63 -1.81 10.85
N ASN A 106 18.00 -2.80 11.66
CA ASN A 106 17.41 -3.14 12.95
C ASN A 106 15.86 -3.30 12.90
N PRO A 107 15.30 -4.13 11.99
CA PRO A 107 13.87 -4.44 12.01
C PRO A 107 13.51 -5.28 13.25
N ASP A 108 12.22 -5.33 13.60
CA ASP A 108 11.72 -6.23 14.66
C ASP A 108 11.91 -7.71 14.29
N LEU A 109 11.86 -8.01 12.99
CA LEU A 109 12.13 -9.33 12.44
C LEU A 109 12.99 -9.24 11.18
N VAL A 110 14.11 -9.95 11.20
CA VAL A 110 14.94 -10.16 10.01
C VAL A 110 14.37 -11.35 9.22
N ALA A 111 13.68 -11.10 8.11
CA ALA A 111 13.04 -12.15 7.30
C ALA A 111 12.79 -11.73 5.85
N ASP A 112 12.55 -12.70 4.97
CA ASP A 112 12.08 -12.46 3.59
C ASP A 112 10.60 -12.08 3.58
N GLY A 113 10.32 -10.86 3.09
CA GLY A 113 8.98 -10.33 2.93
C GLY A 113 8.06 -11.13 2.00
N GLN A 114 8.62 -12.00 1.14
CA GLN A 114 7.84 -12.85 0.23
C GLN A 114 7.27 -14.09 0.92
N THR A 115 7.73 -14.45 2.12
CA THR A 115 7.29 -15.66 2.83
C THR A 115 6.71 -15.34 4.20
N LEU A 116 7.37 -14.46 4.97
CA LEU A 116 7.02 -14.11 6.34
C LEU A 116 6.79 -15.36 7.23
N SER A 117 7.59 -16.42 7.03
CA SER A 117 7.32 -17.78 7.55
C SER A 117 7.17 -17.87 9.07
N SER A 118 7.86 -17.01 9.83
CA SER A 118 7.78 -16.95 11.30
C SER A 118 6.58 -16.16 11.83
N ILE A 119 5.82 -15.49 10.96
CA ILE A 119 4.67 -14.67 11.35
C ILE A 119 3.39 -15.51 11.24
N PRO A 120 2.57 -15.64 12.31
CA PRO A 120 1.29 -16.33 12.24
C PRO A 120 0.31 -15.64 11.28
N SER A 121 -0.57 -16.43 10.67
CA SER A 121 -1.66 -15.90 9.84
C SER A 121 -2.61 -15.00 10.67
N ASN A 122 -3.26 -14.03 10.01
CA ASN A 122 -4.27 -13.17 10.64
C ASN A 122 -3.77 -12.37 11.87
N SER A 123 -2.49 -12.03 11.90
CA SER A 123 -1.87 -11.29 13.01
C SER A 123 -2.08 -9.78 12.93
N PHE A 124 -2.13 -9.19 11.73
CA PHE A 124 -2.07 -7.72 11.55
C PHE A 124 -3.38 -7.13 11.00
N SER A 125 -3.66 -5.87 11.35
CA SER A 125 -4.85 -5.13 10.86
C SER A 125 -4.56 -4.33 9.59
N ARG A 126 -3.27 -4.16 9.25
CA ARG A 126 -2.80 -3.44 8.07
C ARG A 126 -1.44 -3.95 7.65
N TRP A 127 -1.22 -4.03 6.35
CA TRP A 127 0.08 -4.36 5.76
C TRP A 127 0.50 -3.28 4.76
N ARG A 128 1.77 -2.88 4.84
CA ARG A 128 2.38 -1.88 3.96
C ARG A 128 3.72 -2.42 3.47
N CYS A 129 4.03 -2.17 2.20
CA CYS A 129 5.26 -2.65 1.59
C CYS A 129 5.77 -1.72 0.48
N ASP A 130 7.06 -1.38 0.50
CA ASP A 130 7.80 -0.63 -0.54
C ASP A 130 9.04 -1.44 -0.96
N PRO A 131 8.84 -2.55 -1.70
CA PRO A 131 9.95 -3.36 -2.16
C PRO A 131 10.79 -2.62 -3.21
N PRO A 132 12.05 -3.04 -3.44
CA PRO A 132 12.75 -2.71 -4.67
C PRO A 132 11.90 -3.06 -5.90
N TYR A 133 11.73 -2.10 -6.81
CA TYR A 133 10.90 -2.26 -8.00
C TYR A 133 11.73 -2.40 -9.29
N ASN A 134 13.06 -2.47 -9.20
CA ASN A 134 13.95 -2.77 -10.32
C ASN A 134 15.16 -3.60 -9.84
N ILE A 135 15.75 -4.36 -10.77
CA ILE A 135 16.85 -5.30 -10.50
C ILE A 135 18.05 -4.56 -9.91
N THR A 136 18.39 -3.39 -10.45
CA THR A 136 19.53 -2.58 -9.99
C THR A 136 19.42 -2.24 -8.51
N THR A 137 18.23 -1.81 -8.06
CA THR A 137 17.96 -1.44 -6.66
C THR A 137 17.96 -2.67 -5.76
N ALA A 138 17.35 -3.78 -6.20
CA ALA A 138 17.35 -5.03 -5.44
C ALA A 138 18.78 -5.52 -5.19
N LYS A 139 19.62 -5.52 -6.23
CA LYS A 139 21.02 -5.95 -6.14
C LYS A 139 21.88 -4.97 -5.34
N SER A 140 21.80 -3.66 -5.61
CA SER A 140 22.70 -2.68 -4.98
C SER A 140 22.37 -2.41 -3.51
N MET A 141 21.08 -2.36 -3.14
CA MET A 141 20.68 -2.02 -1.77
C MET A 141 20.58 -3.24 -0.84
N TYR A 142 20.11 -4.36 -1.38
CA TYR A 142 19.74 -5.55 -0.61
C TYR A 142 20.55 -6.80 -0.98
N GLY A 143 21.29 -6.81 -2.10
CA GLY A 143 22.03 -7.99 -2.54
C GLY A 143 21.13 -9.15 -3.03
N THR A 144 19.84 -8.88 -3.27
CA THR A 144 18.86 -9.92 -3.62
C THR A 144 18.46 -9.85 -5.09
N ASP A 145 17.76 -10.88 -5.56
CA ASP A 145 16.98 -10.78 -6.78
C ASP A 145 15.77 -9.86 -6.58
N LEU A 146 15.18 -9.41 -7.70
CA LEU A 146 13.95 -8.63 -7.68
C LEU A 146 12.80 -9.50 -7.15
N GLN A 147 12.13 -9.02 -6.11
CA GLN A 147 11.04 -9.74 -5.46
C GLN A 147 9.84 -9.85 -6.39
N ALA A 148 9.11 -10.97 -6.29
CA ALA A 148 7.88 -11.18 -7.06
C ALA A 148 6.71 -10.47 -6.37
N PRO A 149 6.08 -9.46 -7.00
CA PRO A 149 5.02 -8.69 -6.33
C PRO A 149 3.83 -9.56 -5.90
N LEU A 150 3.48 -10.60 -6.67
CA LEU A 150 2.42 -11.54 -6.29
C LEU A 150 2.74 -12.27 -4.99
N LYS A 151 3.99 -12.71 -4.78
CA LYS A 151 4.41 -13.39 -3.55
C LYS A 151 4.34 -12.46 -2.33
N LEU A 152 4.72 -11.20 -2.51
CA LEU A 152 4.60 -10.17 -1.46
C LEU A 152 3.13 -9.98 -1.05
N VAL A 153 2.21 -9.84 -2.00
CA VAL A 153 0.78 -9.68 -1.69
C VAL A 153 0.20 -10.96 -1.08
N GLN A 154 0.63 -12.15 -1.52
CA GLN A 154 0.21 -13.43 -0.91
C GLN A 154 0.66 -13.52 0.56
N ALA A 155 1.90 -13.16 0.85
CA ALA A 155 2.40 -13.12 2.22
C ALA A 155 1.64 -12.08 3.07
N GLY A 156 1.41 -10.87 2.53
CA GLY A 156 0.59 -9.84 3.16
C GLY A 156 -0.84 -10.30 3.46
N ALA A 157 -1.49 -10.96 2.49
CA ALA A 157 -2.83 -11.51 2.63
C ALA A 157 -2.91 -12.60 3.70
N ARG A 158 -1.87 -13.45 3.81
CA ARG A 158 -1.80 -14.48 4.85
C ARG A 158 -1.72 -13.86 6.25
N VAL A 159 -0.84 -12.88 6.45
CA VAL A 159 -0.59 -12.31 7.78
C VAL A 159 -1.63 -11.26 8.22
N CYS A 160 -2.37 -10.66 7.29
CA CYS A 160 -3.44 -9.71 7.60
C CYS A 160 -4.74 -10.41 8.01
N LYS A 161 -5.53 -9.79 8.90
CA LYS A 161 -6.90 -10.20 9.25
C LYS A 161 -7.86 -9.94 8.09
N ILE A 162 -8.96 -10.69 8.00
CA ILE A 162 -10.09 -10.33 7.13
C ILE A 162 -10.58 -8.92 7.50
N GLY A 163 -10.90 -8.11 6.50
CA GLY A 163 -11.23 -6.70 6.65
C GLY A 163 -10.05 -5.74 6.51
N SER A 164 -8.81 -6.25 6.50
CA SER A 164 -7.62 -5.40 6.45
C SER A 164 -7.40 -4.79 5.06
N LEU A 165 -6.84 -3.57 5.08
CA LEU A 165 -6.27 -2.93 3.91
C LEU A 165 -4.78 -3.25 3.78
N MET A 166 -4.35 -3.48 2.54
CA MET A 166 -2.96 -3.76 2.20
C MET A 166 -2.49 -2.78 1.13
N PHE A 167 -1.30 -2.21 1.34
CA PHE A 167 -0.73 -1.18 0.49
C PHE A 167 0.61 -1.64 -0.07
N LEU A 168 0.71 -1.74 -1.38
CA LEU A 168 1.95 -2.09 -2.07
C LEU A 168 2.39 -0.95 -2.98
N LEU A 169 3.57 -0.41 -2.73
CA LEU A 169 4.18 0.61 -3.57
C LEU A 169 5.15 -0.05 -4.56
N LEU A 170 4.95 0.15 -5.85
CA LEU A 170 5.79 -0.41 -6.92
C LEU A 170 6.26 0.68 -7.87
N GLY A 171 7.04 0.28 -8.89
CA GLY A 171 7.28 1.10 -10.06
C GLY A 171 6.00 1.38 -10.88
N PRO A 172 6.11 1.92 -12.10
CA PRO A 172 4.95 2.42 -12.86
C PRO A 172 4.07 1.31 -13.46
N LYS A 173 4.48 0.04 -13.37
CA LYS A 173 3.78 -1.07 -14.01
C LYS A 173 2.46 -1.36 -13.29
N ASN A 174 1.34 -1.30 -14.02
CA ASN A 174 0.04 -1.69 -13.49
C ASN A 174 -0.08 -3.23 -13.45
N HIS A 175 0.06 -3.81 -12.26
CA HIS A 175 -0.11 -5.24 -12.03
C HIS A 175 -1.57 -5.64 -11.77
N GLN A 176 -2.21 -6.40 -12.67
CA GLN A 176 -3.58 -6.93 -12.50
C GLN A 176 -3.68 -8.12 -11.53
N MET A 177 -2.70 -8.29 -10.64
CA MET A 177 -2.64 -9.40 -9.70
C MET A 177 -3.66 -9.25 -8.57
N CYS A 178 -4.25 -10.36 -8.14
CA CYS A 178 -5.17 -10.41 -7.00
C CYS A 178 -5.14 -11.83 -6.40
N PRO A 179 -4.35 -12.08 -5.34
CA PRO A 179 -4.32 -13.41 -4.74
C PRO A 179 -5.69 -13.81 -4.15
N PRO A 180 -5.96 -15.12 -4.00
CA PRO A 180 -7.19 -15.61 -3.37
C PRO A 180 -7.47 -14.93 -2.02
N GLY A 181 -8.75 -14.68 -1.73
CA GLY A 181 -9.19 -14.01 -0.50
C GLY A 181 -8.95 -12.49 -0.47
N THR A 182 -8.40 -11.91 -1.54
CA THR A 182 -8.19 -10.46 -1.67
C THR A 182 -8.87 -9.89 -2.90
N LYS A 183 -9.25 -8.60 -2.81
CA LYS A 183 -9.73 -7.79 -3.93
C LYS A 183 -8.80 -6.60 -4.08
N ARG A 184 -8.32 -6.32 -5.29
CA ARG A 184 -7.66 -5.05 -5.57
C ARG A 184 -8.72 -3.97 -5.71
N ILE A 185 -8.63 -2.96 -4.85
CA ILE A 185 -9.63 -1.90 -4.73
C ILE A 185 -9.08 -0.52 -5.08
N GLY A 186 -7.79 -0.41 -5.41
CA GLY A 186 -7.25 0.87 -5.82
C GLY A 186 -5.94 0.80 -6.59
N TRP A 187 -5.73 1.87 -7.36
CA TRP A 187 -4.46 2.17 -8.01
C TRP A 187 -4.28 3.68 -8.14
N MET A 188 -3.14 4.17 -7.68
CA MET A 188 -2.81 5.58 -7.78
C MET A 188 -1.41 5.73 -8.37
N ALA A 189 -1.26 6.64 -9.33
CA ALA A 189 0.04 7.04 -9.82
C ALA A 189 0.68 8.02 -8.84
N LEU A 190 1.97 7.83 -8.53
CA LEU A 190 2.77 8.72 -7.70
C LEU A 190 3.89 9.30 -8.54
N THR A 191 3.90 10.62 -8.71
CA THR A 191 5.06 11.34 -9.24
C THR A 191 5.92 11.81 -8.08
N VAL A 192 7.15 11.31 -8.00
CA VAL A 192 8.12 11.63 -6.95
C VAL A 192 9.10 12.68 -7.46
N VAL A 193 9.05 13.88 -6.88
CA VAL A 193 9.93 15.02 -7.23
C VAL A 193 11.06 15.20 -6.20
N PRO A 194 12.24 15.72 -6.60
CA PRO A 194 12.64 16.12 -7.95
C PRO A 194 13.16 14.96 -8.83
N ASN A 195 13.18 13.73 -8.31
CA ASN A 195 13.81 12.58 -8.96
C ASN A 195 13.15 12.14 -10.29
N ASN A 196 12.04 12.76 -10.71
CA ASN A 196 11.24 12.41 -11.88
C ASN A 196 10.87 10.91 -11.94
N GLU A 197 10.71 10.32 -10.77
CA GLU A 197 10.41 8.90 -10.61
C GLU A 197 8.89 8.72 -10.56
N VAL A 198 8.38 7.73 -11.28
CA VAL A 198 6.97 7.34 -11.23
C VAL A 198 6.84 6.02 -10.48
N ARG A 199 6.07 6.06 -9.39
CA ARG A 199 5.65 4.88 -8.65
C ARG A 199 4.15 4.66 -8.79
N SER A 200 3.68 3.51 -8.35
CA SER A 200 2.27 3.25 -8.24
C SER A 200 1.90 2.59 -6.91
N LEU A 201 0.88 3.14 -6.26
CA LEU A 201 0.31 2.58 -5.05
C LEU A 201 -0.84 1.66 -5.45
N HIS A 202 -0.72 0.39 -5.06
CA HIS A 202 -1.74 -0.62 -5.19
C HIS A 202 -2.43 -0.82 -3.84
N VAL A 203 -3.75 -0.72 -3.83
CA VAL A 203 -4.56 -0.95 -2.62
C VAL A 203 -5.36 -2.22 -2.77
N PHE A 204 -5.25 -3.09 -1.77
CA PHE A 204 -5.99 -4.34 -1.70
C PHE A 204 -6.81 -4.40 -0.41
N TYR A 205 -7.92 -5.13 -0.48
CA TYR A 205 -8.78 -5.45 0.65
C TYR A 205 -8.84 -6.96 0.82
N LYS A 206 -8.56 -7.47 2.03
CA LYS A 206 -8.72 -8.90 2.35
C LYS A 206 -10.17 -9.17 2.75
N TYR A 207 -10.90 -9.95 1.96
CA TYR A 207 -12.31 -10.29 2.22
C TYR A 207 -12.54 -11.73 2.70
N ALA A 208 -11.55 -12.61 2.54
CA ALA A 208 -11.60 -13.98 3.02
C ALA A 208 -10.20 -14.46 3.35
N ASP A 209 -10.12 -15.58 4.07
CA ASP A 209 -8.84 -16.24 4.26
C ASP A 209 -8.30 -16.83 2.95
N VAL A 210 -6.97 -16.90 2.88
CA VAL A 210 -6.27 -17.58 1.80
C VAL A 210 -6.44 -19.07 2.08
N LEU A 211 -7.31 -19.75 1.34
CA LEU A 211 -7.36 -21.20 1.37
C LEU A 211 -6.05 -21.72 0.77
N ASN A 212 -5.28 -22.44 1.59
CA ASN A 212 -4.06 -23.14 1.16
C ASN A 212 -4.40 -24.29 0.21
#